data_AF-A0A7Y3MKW7-F1
#
_entry.id   AF-A0A7Y3MKW7-F1
#
_cell.length_a   1.000
_cell.length_b   1.000
_cell.length_c   1.000
_cell.angle_alpha   90.00
_cell.angle_beta   90.00
_cell.angle_gamma   90.00
#
_symmetry.space_group_name_H-M   'P 1'
#
loop_
_entity.id
_entity.type
_entity.pdbx_description
1 polymer ?
#
loop_
_entity_poly.entity_id
_entity_poly.type
_entity_poly.pdbx_seq_one_letter_code
_entity_poly.pdbx_strand_id
1 'polypeptide(L)'
;MKRIITLGMCLLMIGGSITLSKAEGTKQLAPASSDPSTLNIRRNALQQFAWYGNTDSLNRLFIHIDDFSNEQILLGFKKDTNELMTQDVYFRIKDASGAIVYGPTMVPTSGTGYIQNHGNAVIGPNTLTGGAGGYTPFSFSPASNGDFYIEFNRDNPVTLQASECRLGLWDITVANTTSNTAIDGRVFSYNWGLNAGSFTNNFNGSFYIYSDDRIVTKATFNDFQPWRFYVYCNRYGVQNTGLIAEDRKSVAFEVTEPQFKLFLNDPDINV
;
A
#
# COMPACT_ATOMS: atom_id res chain seq x y z
N MET A 1 -53.29 41.87 -23.78
CA MET A 1 -52.45 41.20 -22.76
C MET A 1 -51.22 40.62 -23.45
N LYS A 2 -50.06 41.29 -23.34
CA LYS A 2 -48.79 40.83 -23.91
C LYS A 2 -48.17 39.81 -22.95
N ARG A 3 -47.96 38.57 -23.40
CA ARG A 3 -47.25 37.54 -22.62
C ARG A 3 -45.75 37.66 -22.91
N ILE A 4 -44.99 37.98 -21.87
CA ILE A 4 -43.53 37.97 -21.85
C ILE A 4 -43.10 36.52 -21.62
N ILE A 5 -42.30 35.97 -22.52
CA ILE A 5 -41.67 34.65 -22.37
C ILE A 5 -40.28 34.91 -21.78
N THR A 6 -40.09 34.52 -20.51
CA THR A 6 -38.78 34.56 -19.86
C THR A 6 -38.00 33.32 -20.26
N LEU A 7 -36.90 33.50 -21.00
CA LEU A 7 -35.98 32.45 -21.40
C LEU A 7 -35.06 32.12 -20.20
N GLY A 8 -35.25 30.96 -19.58
CA GLY A 8 -34.39 30.47 -18.50
C GLY A 8 -33.04 29.99 -19.05
N MET A 9 -31.96 30.63 -18.61
CA MET A 9 -30.59 30.23 -18.93
C MET A 9 -30.21 29.01 -18.08
N CYS A 10 -30.26 27.81 -18.68
CA CYS A 10 -29.72 26.60 -18.07
C CYS A 10 -28.19 26.64 -18.16
N LEU A 11 -27.53 26.80 -17.01
CA LEU A 11 -26.09 26.63 -16.86
C LEU A 11 -25.79 25.12 -16.96
N LEU A 12 -25.28 24.67 -18.10
CA LEU A 12 -24.78 23.31 -18.29
C LEU A 12 -23.51 23.15 -17.44
N MET A 13 -23.64 22.52 -16.27
CA MET A 13 -22.50 22.01 -15.54
C MET A 13 -21.98 20.78 -16.31
N ILE A 14 -20.95 20.99 -17.13
CA ILE A 14 -20.17 19.90 -17.71
C ILE A 14 -19.46 19.23 -16.54
N GLY A 15 -20.08 18.18 -16.00
CA GLY A 15 -19.48 17.27 -15.04
C GLY A 15 -18.36 16.50 -15.74
N GLY A 16 -17.20 17.14 -15.91
CA GLY A 16 -15.98 16.43 -16.26
C GLY A 16 -15.72 15.40 -15.18
N SER A 17 -15.71 14.12 -15.55
CA SER A 17 -15.29 13.06 -14.66
C SER A 17 -13.85 13.37 -14.24
N ILE A 18 -13.66 13.79 -12.99
CA ILE A 18 -12.35 13.92 -12.37
C ILE A 18 -11.81 12.49 -12.24
N THR A 19 -11.02 12.06 -13.22
CA THR A 19 -10.27 10.82 -13.15
C THR A 19 -9.16 11.03 -12.13
N LEU A 20 -9.42 10.67 -10.87
CA LEU A 20 -8.39 10.63 -9.83
C LEU A 20 -7.30 9.66 -10.27
N SER A 21 -6.03 10.02 -10.07
CA SER A 21 -4.93 9.07 -10.22
C SER A 21 -5.19 7.84 -9.35
N LYS A 22 -4.99 6.66 -9.93
CA LYS A 22 -5.22 5.37 -9.27
C LYS A 22 -3.91 4.90 -8.66
N ALA A 23 -3.63 5.41 -7.47
CA ALA A 23 -2.47 5.04 -6.69
C ALA A 23 -2.79 3.91 -5.69
N GLU A 24 -1.78 3.16 -5.27
CA GLU A 24 -1.94 2.04 -4.32
C GLU A 24 -1.42 2.39 -2.93
N GLY A 25 -2.29 2.28 -1.91
CA GLY A 25 -1.91 2.46 -0.52
C GLY A 25 -3.05 2.96 0.34
N THR A 26 -2.89 4.17 0.90
CA THR A 26 -3.85 4.79 1.83
C THR A 26 -5.27 4.80 1.27
N LYS A 27 -5.44 5.08 -0.02
CA LYS A 27 -6.74 5.17 -0.68
C LYS A 27 -7.58 3.89 -0.55
N GLN A 28 -6.95 2.73 -0.68
CA GLN A 28 -7.63 1.43 -0.61
C GLN A 28 -7.80 0.95 0.84
N LEU A 29 -6.86 1.28 1.72
CA LEU A 29 -6.84 0.80 3.10
C LEU A 29 -7.58 1.69 4.09
N ALA A 30 -7.73 2.98 3.78
CA ALA A 30 -8.48 3.98 4.53
C ALA A 30 -9.31 4.82 3.54
N PRO A 31 -10.43 4.31 3.01
CA PRO A 31 -11.25 5.04 2.03
C PRO A 31 -11.74 6.41 2.52
N ALA A 32 -12.06 6.54 3.81
CA ALA A 32 -12.38 7.80 4.48
C ALA A 32 -11.19 8.28 5.33
N SER A 33 -11.09 9.60 5.54
CA SER A 33 -10.07 10.19 6.41
C SER A 33 -10.23 9.81 7.88
N SER A 34 -11.42 9.35 8.26
CA SER A 34 -11.73 8.80 9.58
C SER A 34 -11.37 7.33 9.73
N ASP A 35 -11.04 6.62 8.63
CA ASP A 35 -10.69 5.21 8.69
C ASP A 35 -9.26 5.04 9.20
N PRO A 36 -9.06 4.40 10.36
CA PRO A 36 -7.74 4.20 10.92
C PRO A 36 -7.08 3.00 10.22
N SER A 37 -6.11 3.29 9.36
CA SER A 37 -5.25 2.26 8.78
C SER A 37 -3.83 2.79 8.60
N THR A 38 -2.90 2.21 9.36
CA THR A 38 -1.48 2.51 9.26
C THR A 38 -0.73 1.27 8.79
N LEU A 39 0.28 1.50 7.95
CA LEU A 39 1.19 0.44 7.56
C LEU A 39 2.07 0.10 8.77
N ASN A 40 2.06 -1.15 9.22
CA ASN A 40 2.78 -1.58 10.41
C ASN A 40 4.01 -2.40 10.06
N ILE A 41 5.18 -1.76 10.14
CA ILE A 41 6.46 -2.37 9.82
C ILE A 41 7.03 -3.01 11.10
N ARG A 42 7.45 -4.26 10.96
CA ARG A 42 8.18 -5.03 11.97
C ARG A 42 7.64 -4.92 13.41
N ARG A 43 6.52 -5.55 13.72
CA ARG A 43 5.99 -5.54 15.09
C ARG A 43 6.87 -6.32 16.07
N ASN A 44 7.30 -7.52 15.71
CA ASN A 44 8.11 -8.40 16.57
C ASN A 44 8.95 -9.38 15.73
N ALA A 45 9.55 -10.40 16.35
CA ALA A 45 10.39 -11.37 15.67
C ALA A 45 9.66 -12.29 14.67
N LEU A 46 8.36 -12.57 14.88
CA LEU A 46 7.51 -13.37 14.00
C LEU A 46 6.78 -12.53 12.95
N GLN A 47 6.76 -11.22 13.15
CA GLN A 47 5.97 -10.25 12.39
C GLN A 47 6.89 -9.18 11.79
N GLN A 48 7.58 -9.54 10.71
CA GLN A 48 8.71 -8.79 10.15
C GLN A 48 8.39 -8.04 8.84
N PHE A 49 7.11 -7.77 8.58
CA PHE A 49 6.66 -7.13 7.34
C PHE A 49 7.49 -5.89 6.98
N ALA A 50 7.97 -5.88 5.74
CA ALA A 50 8.72 -4.81 5.07
C ALA A 50 9.94 -4.26 5.85
N TRP A 51 10.57 -5.07 6.69
CA TRP A 51 11.72 -4.65 7.50
C TRP A 51 13.07 -4.87 6.81
N TYR A 52 14.02 -3.94 6.97
CA TYR A 52 15.38 -4.04 6.36
C TYR A 52 16.15 -5.34 6.62
N GLY A 53 15.95 -5.93 7.80
CA GLY A 53 16.66 -7.15 8.20
C GLY A 53 15.84 -8.42 8.00
N ASN A 54 14.68 -8.32 7.34
CA ASN A 54 13.89 -9.48 7.01
C ASN A 54 14.59 -10.30 5.91
N THR A 55 14.79 -11.58 6.19
CA THR A 55 15.42 -12.53 5.25
C THR A 55 14.39 -13.38 4.51
N ASP A 56 13.16 -13.46 5.01
CA ASP A 56 12.07 -14.22 4.41
C ASP A 56 11.33 -13.37 3.36
N SER A 57 11.30 -13.86 2.12
CA SER A 57 10.60 -13.18 1.02
C SER A 57 9.11 -13.00 1.25
N LEU A 58 8.46 -13.86 2.05
CA LEU A 58 7.02 -13.79 2.29
C LEU A 58 6.61 -12.59 3.16
N ASN A 59 7.58 -11.94 3.81
CA ASN A 59 7.38 -10.77 4.64
C ASN A 59 7.77 -9.45 3.92
N ARG A 60 7.99 -9.46 2.59
CA ARG A 60 8.36 -8.27 1.81
C ARG A 60 7.14 -7.53 1.27
N LEU A 61 7.29 -6.22 1.05
CA LEU A 61 6.35 -5.40 0.27
C LEU A 61 6.91 -5.23 -1.14
N PHE A 62 6.28 -5.89 -2.11
CA PHE A 62 6.73 -5.97 -3.49
C PHE A 62 6.11 -4.88 -4.37
N ILE A 63 6.86 -4.53 -5.40
CA ILE A 63 6.47 -3.63 -6.48
C ILE A 63 6.88 -4.30 -7.80
N HIS A 64 5.91 -4.68 -8.62
CA HIS A 64 6.14 -5.33 -9.90
C HIS A 64 6.35 -4.31 -11.01
N ILE A 65 7.36 -4.53 -11.85
CA ILE A 65 7.67 -3.75 -13.06
C ILE A 65 7.67 -4.68 -14.26
N ASP A 66 6.81 -4.39 -15.23
CA ASP A 66 6.64 -5.19 -16.44
C ASP A 66 7.37 -4.56 -17.64
N ASP A 67 7.48 -3.22 -17.68
CA ASP A 67 8.21 -2.50 -18.72
C ASP A 67 9.03 -1.36 -18.13
N PHE A 68 10.24 -1.68 -17.64
CA PHE A 68 11.14 -0.69 -17.03
C PHE A 68 11.52 0.46 -17.97
N SER A 69 11.35 0.32 -19.29
CA SER A 69 11.63 1.40 -20.24
C SER A 69 10.52 2.45 -20.25
N ASN A 70 9.30 2.07 -19.90
CA ASN A 70 8.12 2.94 -19.88
C ASN A 70 7.43 3.02 -18.51
N GLU A 71 7.99 2.41 -17.47
CA GLU A 71 7.44 2.44 -16.12
C GLU A 71 8.41 3.10 -15.14
N GLN A 72 7.87 3.82 -14.15
CA GLN A 72 8.61 4.34 -13.01
C GLN A 72 7.85 4.07 -11.71
N ILE A 73 8.57 4.06 -10.59
CA ILE A 73 8.02 3.95 -9.24
C ILE A 73 7.95 5.36 -8.63
N LEU A 74 6.75 5.76 -8.21
CA LEU A 74 6.47 7.00 -7.51
C LEU A 74 6.08 6.69 -6.07
N LEU A 75 6.68 7.41 -5.11
CA LEU A 75 6.51 7.14 -3.68
C LEU A 75 6.09 8.39 -2.90
N GLY A 76 5.14 8.22 -2.00
CA GLY A 76 4.71 9.21 -1.03
C GLY A 76 4.51 8.60 0.35
N PHE A 77 4.98 9.30 1.39
CA PHE A 77 4.91 8.81 2.77
C PHE A 77 4.62 9.94 3.76
N LYS A 78 4.03 9.55 4.89
CA LYS A 78 3.95 10.31 6.13
C LYS A 78 4.04 9.31 7.28
N LYS A 79 5.04 9.46 8.14
CA LYS A 79 5.12 8.62 9.35
C LYS A 79 3.89 8.81 10.23
N ASP A 80 3.48 7.75 10.92
CA ASP A 80 2.47 7.87 11.96
C ASP A 80 3.00 8.82 13.05
N THR A 81 2.22 9.82 13.44
CA THR A 81 2.62 10.85 14.40
C THR A 81 2.09 10.59 15.81
N ASN A 82 1.65 9.36 16.10
CA ASN A 82 1.38 8.94 17.47
C ASN A 82 2.61 9.19 18.38
N GLU A 83 2.41 9.59 19.63
CA GLU A 83 3.47 10.06 20.56
C GLU A 83 4.60 9.03 20.77
N LEU A 84 4.34 7.75 20.48
CA LEU A 84 5.30 6.65 20.57
C LEU A 84 6.19 6.48 19.31
N MET A 85 5.97 7.30 18.27
CA MET A 85 6.56 7.21 16.94
C MET A 85 7.36 8.46 16.55
N THR A 86 8.17 8.97 17.50
CA THR A 86 8.95 10.20 17.31
C THR A 86 10.20 10.02 16.44
N GLN A 87 10.59 8.77 16.22
CA GLN A 87 11.82 8.38 15.54
C GLN A 87 11.76 8.63 14.04
N ASP A 88 12.93 8.74 13.42
CA ASP A 88 13.02 8.78 11.97
C ASP A 88 12.77 7.39 11.38
N VAL A 89 12.27 7.37 10.15
CA VAL A 89 12.07 6.14 9.39
C VAL A 89 12.82 6.30 8.10
N TYR A 90 13.58 5.29 7.71
CA TYR A 90 14.32 5.24 6.46
C TYR A 90 13.73 4.13 5.61
N PHE A 91 13.76 4.31 4.29
CA PHE A 91 13.35 3.30 3.33
C PHE A 91 14.42 3.10 2.26
N ARG A 92 14.42 1.92 1.64
CA ARG A 92 15.23 1.63 0.45
C ARG A 92 14.48 0.65 -0.44
N ILE A 93 14.80 0.67 -1.73
CA ILE A 93 14.28 -0.30 -2.70
C ILE A 93 15.41 -1.24 -3.06
N LYS A 94 15.07 -2.53 -3.12
CA LYS A 94 15.95 -3.58 -3.59
C LYS A 94 15.36 -4.27 -4.81
N ASP A 95 16.24 -4.71 -5.70
CA ASP A 95 15.85 -5.55 -6.84
C ASP A 95 15.70 -7.03 -6.44
N ALA A 96 15.32 -7.88 -7.39
CA ALA A 96 15.15 -9.32 -7.18
C ALA A 96 16.43 -10.03 -6.72
N SER A 97 17.62 -9.49 -7.04
CA SER A 97 18.91 -10.03 -6.57
C SER A 97 19.20 -9.67 -5.10
N GLY A 98 18.45 -8.72 -4.55
CA GLY A 98 18.72 -8.15 -3.24
C GLY A 98 19.85 -7.13 -3.27
N ALA A 99 20.10 -6.45 -4.39
CA ALA A 99 20.93 -5.25 -4.43
C ALA A 99 20.08 -4.02 -4.09
N ILE A 100 20.66 -3.05 -3.37
CA ILE A 100 20.00 -1.77 -3.10
C ILE A 100 20.09 -0.91 -4.36
N VAL A 101 18.94 -0.58 -4.94
CA VAL A 101 18.85 0.19 -6.19
C VAL A 101 18.28 1.60 -5.98
N TYR A 102 17.74 1.87 -4.80
CA TYR A 102 17.31 3.22 -4.39
C TYR A 102 17.42 3.40 -2.88
N GLY A 103 17.88 4.58 -2.44
CA GLY A 103 18.09 4.88 -1.03
C GLY A 103 19.40 4.30 -0.46
N PRO A 104 19.53 4.24 0.88
CA PRO A 104 18.53 4.56 1.89
C PRO A 104 18.15 6.04 1.90
N THR A 105 16.85 6.32 2.07
CA THR A 105 16.27 7.67 2.09
C THR A 105 15.39 7.83 3.31
N MET A 106 15.42 8.99 3.96
CA MET A 106 14.54 9.28 5.10
C MET A 106 13.10 9.52 4.61
N VAL A 107 12.11 8.94 5.31
CA VAL A 107 10.70 9.29 5.16
C VAL A 107 10.54 10.77 5.50
N PRO A 108 10.02 11.60 4.58
CA PRO A 108 10.05 13.04 4.70
C PRO A 108 9.01 13.54 5.71
N THR A 109 9.28 14.73 6.24
CA THR A 109 8.34 15.49 7.10
C THR A 109 7.73 16.69 6.37
N SER A 110 8.24 17.03 5.18
CA SER A 110 7.75 18.07 4.27
C SER A 110 8.38 17.89 2.88
N GLY A 111 7.85 18.57 1.86
CA GLY A 111 8.46 18.61 0.52
C GLY A 111 8.28 17.34 -0.31
N THR A 112 9.28 17.00 -1.12
CA THR A 112 9.25 15.82 -2.01
C THR A 112 9.05 14.53 -1.23
N GLY A 113 8.12 13.72 -1.71
CA GLY A 113 7.70 12.46 -1.11
C GLY A 113 6.81 12.61 0.12
N TYR A 114 6.51 13.82 0.60
CA TYR A 114 5.67 14.02 1.78
C TYR A 114 4.19 14.09 1.42
N ILE A 115 3.40 13.21 2.02
CA ILE A 115 1.94 13.27 1.93
C ILE A 115 1.42 14.12 3.10
N GLN A 116 0.89 15.31 2.84
CA GLN A 116 0.49 16.22 3.92
C GLN A 116 -0.78 15.74 4.63
N ASN A 117 -1.78 15.29 3.87
CA ASN A 117 -3.07 14.87 4.40
C ASN A 117 -3.67 13.72 3.57
N HIS A 118 -4.74 13.12 4.12
CA HIS A 118 -5.46 12.01 3.49
C HIS A 118 -5.96 12.36 2.08
N GLY A 119 -6.44 13.58 1.86
CA GLY A 119 -6.88 14.04 0.54
C GLY A 119 -5.77 13.98 -0.52
N ASN A 120 -4.53 14.35 -0.18
CA ASN A 120 -3.40 14.19 -1.09
C ASN A 120 -3.11 12.71 -1.38
N ALA A 121 -3.25 11.83 -0.38
CA ALA A 121 -3.05 10.39 -0.55
C ALA A 121 -4.12 9.75 -1.45
N VAL A 122 -5.38 10.21 -1.35
CA VAL A 122 -6.48 9.73 -2.20
C VAL A 122 -6.33 10.20 -3.64
N ILE A 123 -5.80 11.42 -3.85
CA ILE A 123 -5.51 11.96 -5.19
C ILE A 123 -4.28 11.28 -5.80
N GLY A 124 -3.23 11.04 -5.02
CA GLY A 124 -1.98 10.40 -5.48
C GLY A 124 -0.89 11.39 -5.94
N PRO A 125 0.10 10.94 -6.72
CA PRO A 125 1.19 11.79 -7.21
C PRO A 125 0.73 12.91 -8.15
N ASN A 126 1.18 14.14 -7.90
CA ASN A 126 0.80 15.33 -8.69
C ASN A 126 1.45 15.44 -10.08
N THR A 127 2.43 14.59 -10.36
CA THR A 127 3.09 14.48 -11.65
C THR A 127 2.30 13.64 -12.66
N LEU A 128 1.26 12.93 -12.20
CA LEU A 128 0.40 12.11 -13.05
C LEU A 128 -0.84 12.87 -13.52
N THR A 129 -1.38 12.42 -14.64
CA THR A 129 -2.67 12.86 -15.15
C THR A 129 -3.75 12.53 -14.12
N GLY A 130 -4.53 13.55 -13.72
CA GLY A 130 -5.52 13.39 -12.64
C GLY A 130 -4.97 13.55 -11.22
N GLY A 131 -3.66 13.83 -11.08
CA GLY A 131 -2.98 14.01 -9.79
C GLY A 131 -2.98 15.44 -9.24
N ALA A 132 -3.59 16.40 -9.93
CA ALA A 132 -3.60 17.80 -9.50
C ALA A 132 -4.19 17.94 -8.08
N GLY A 133 -3.49 18.61 -7.18
CA GLY A 133 -3.85 18.70 -5.75
C GLY A 133 -3.36 17.52 -4.89
N GLY A 134 -2.66 16.56 -5.49
CA GLY A 134 -1.96 15.47 -4.81
C GLY A 134 -0.64 15.89 -4.18
N TYR A 135 0.26 14.93 -3.97
CA TYR A 135 1.59 15.15 -3.39
C TYR A 135 2.70 15.12 -4.45
N THR A 136 3.82 15.82 -4.22
CA THR A 136 5.00 15.70 -5.10
C THR A 136 5.76 14.43 -4.71
N PRO A 137 5.91 13.42 -5.59
CA PRO A 137 6.47 12.12 -5.21
C PRO A 137 7.99 12.10 -5.21
N PHE A 138 8.59 11.16 -4.49
CA PHE A 138 9.89 10.63 -4.93
C PHE A 138 9.69 9.83 -6.22
N SER A 139 10.64 9.89 -7.14
CA SER A 139 10.62 9.08 -8.36
C SER A 139 11.87 8.20 -8.44
N PHE A 140 11.67 6.97 -8.89
CA PHE A 140 12.72 6.00 -9.20
C PHE A 140 12.39 5.32 -10.52
N SER A 141 13.33 5.33 -11.46
CA SER A 141 13.24 4.59 -12.72
C SER A 141 13.97 3.25 -12.58
N PRO A 142 13.25 2.12 -12.57
CA PRO A 142 13.85 0.80 -12.54
C PRO A 142 14.77 0.56 -13.75
N ALA A 143 15.78 -0.29 -13.59
CA ALA A 143 16.72 -0.63 -14.66
C ALA A 143 16.45 -2.02 -15.29
N SER A 144 15.42 -2.72 -14.80
CA SER A 144 15.04 -4.07 -15.24
C SER A 144 13.57 -4.34 -14.93
N ASN A 145 12.99 -5.31 -15.65
CA ASN A 145 11.69 -5.88 -15.29
C ASN A 145 11.80 -6.81 -14.08
N GLY A 146 10.66 -7.12 -13.48
CA GLY A 146 10.49 -8.05 -12.39
C GLY A 146 10.11 -7.39 -11.08
N ASP A 147 10.19 -8.18 -10.00
CA ASP A 147 9.79 -7.75 -8.68
C ASP A 147 10.92 -7.00 -7.97
N PHE A 148 10.62 -5.76 -7.60
CA PHE A 148 11.37 -5.00 -6.62
C PHE A 148 10.68 -5.14 -5.27
N TYR A 149 11.38 -4.81 -4.20
CA TYR A 149 10.76 -4.71 -2.89
C TYR A 149 11.27 -3.50 -2.13
N ILE A 150 10.34 -2.83 -1.46
CA ILE A 150 10.63 -1.72 -0.56
C ILE A 150 10.66 -2.24 0.87
N GLU A 151 11.61 -1.75 1.63
CA GLU A 151 11.74 -2.05 3.04
C GLU A 151 12.01 -0.77 3.83
N PHE A 152 11.81 -0.86 5.14
CA PHE A 152 11.89 0.24 6.07
C PHE A 152 12.72 -0.12 7.31
N ASN A 153 13.37 0.89 7.88
CA ASN A 153 14.11 0.79 9.14
C ASN A 153 13.85 2.03 9.99
N ARG A 154 13.75 1.81 11.30
CA ARG A 154 13.61 2.90 12.27
C ARG A 154 14.98 3.48 12.61
N ASP A 155 15.02 4.77 12.95
CA ASP A 155 16.13 5.56 13.50
C ASP A 155 17.41 5.71 12.67
N ASN A 156 17.78 4.73 11.85
CA ASN A 156 19.07 4.73 11.17
C ASN A 156 18.97 4.18 9.74
N PRO A 157 19.67 4.75 8.76
CA PRO A 157 19.65 4.28 7.38
C PRO A 157 20.46 2.98 7.14
N VAL A 158 21.29 2.56 8.10
CA VAL A 158 22.24 1.44 7.93
C VAL A 158 22.12 0.43 9.06
N THR A 159 22.19 0.87 10.32
CA THR A 159 22.12 0.00 11.49
C THR A 159 20.70 -0.50 11.66
N LEU A 160 20.53 -1.82 11.51
CA LEU A 160 19.27 -2.52 11.68
C LEU A 160 18.67 -2.25 13.07
N GLN A 161 17.45 -1.72 13.10
CA GLN A 161 16.71 -1.51 14.34
C GLN A 161 15.60 -2.52 14.49
N ALA A 162 15.53 -3.12 15.67
CA ALA A 162 14.61 -4.21 15.98
C ALA A 162 13.27 -3.80 16.54
N SER A 163 12.78 -2.65 16.10
CA SER A 163 11.65 -1.96 16.69
C SER A 163 10.59 -1.66 15.64
N GLU A 164 9.34 -1.67 16.09
CA GLU A 164 8.17 -1.29 15.29
C GLU A 164 8.35 0.12 14.70
N CYS A 165 8.04 0.26 13.41
CA CYS A 165 7.77 1.55 12.80
C CYS A 165 6.46 1.55 11.99
N ARG A 166 5.90 2.73 11.71
CA ARG A 166 4.55 2.88 11.15
C ARG A 166 4.47 4.06 10.20
N LEU A 167 3.73 3.88 9.12
CA LEU A 167 3.38 4.95 8.18
C LEU A 167 1.88 5.23 8.31
N GLY A 168 1.56 6.47 8.66
CA GLY A 168 0.18 6.93 8.80
C GLY A 168 -0.49 7.20 7.46
N LEU A 169 0.28 7.74 6.50
CA LEU A 169 -0.13 7.81 5.10
C LEU A 169 1.01 7.28 4.25
N TRP A 170 0.66 6.53 3.22
CA TRP A 170 1.60 5.98 2.27
C TRP A 170 0.93 5.75 0.91
N ASP A 171 1.75 5.81 -0.12
CA ASP A 171 1.36 5.66 -1.51
C ASP A 171 2.57 5.14 -2.29
N ILE A 172 2.36 4.03 -2.99
CA ILE A 172 3.34 3.44 -3.90
C ILE A 172 2.61 3.27 -5.22
N THR A 173 3.09 3.97 -6.25
CA THR A 173 2.47 3.99 -7.56
C THR A 173 3.48 3.57 -8.61
N VAL A 174 3.16 2.52 -9.38
CA VAL A 174 3.82 2.29 -10.67
C VAL A 174 3.12 3.15 -11.71
N ALA A 175 3.87 3.90 -12.50
CA ALA A 175 3.32 4.81 -13.49
C ALA A 175 3.92 4.59 -14.87
N ASN A 176 3.07 4.61 -15.89
CA ASN A 176 3.52 4.67 -17.27
C ASN A 176 4.05 6.08 -17.58
N THR A 177 5.32 6.18 -17.98
CA THR A 177 6.02 7.44 -18.24
C THR A 177 5.61 8.09 -19.57
N THR A 178 5.02 7.32 -20.50
CA THR A 178 4.53 7.83 -21.79
C THR A 178 3.16 8.48 -21.63
N SER A 179 2.21 7.80 -20.96
CA SER A 179 0.86 8.33 -20.74
C SER A 179 0.75 9.21 -19.49
N ASN A 180 1.75 9.19 -18.60
CA ASN A 180 1.71 9.81 -17.27
C ASN A 180 0.49 9.36 -16.46
N THR A 181 0.18 8.07 -16.49
CA THR A 181 -0.93 7.47 -15.75
C THR A 181 -0.44 6.38 -14.81
N ALA A 182 -1.08 6.25 -13.66
CA ALA A 182 -0.83 5.17 -12.73
C ALA A 182 -1.31 3.81 -13.29
N ILE A 183 -0.65 2.74 -12.87
CA ILE A 183 -0.96 1.34 -13.16
C ILE A 183 -1.24 0.66 -11.82
N ASP A 184 -2.48 0.24 -11.60
CA ASP A 184 -2.90 -0.48 -10.39
C ASP A 184 -2.44 -1.94 -10.43
N GLY A 185 -2.51 -2.64 -9.29
CA GLY A 185 -2.29 -4.08 -9.24
C GLY A 185 -0.82 -4.47 -9.35
N ARG A 186 0.10 -3.55 -9.02
CA ARG A 186 1.55 -3.74 -9.06
C ARG A 186 2.17 -3.87 -7.67
N VAL A 187 1.47 -3.44 -6.63
CA VAL A 187 1.92 -3.49 -5.24
C VAL A 187 1.26 -4.65 -4.51
N PHE A 188 2.07 -5.56 -3.97
CA PHE A 188 1.57 -6.72 -3.23
C PHE A 188 2.47 -7.13 -2.07
N SER A 189 1.91 -7.94 -1.17
CA SER A 189 2.65 -8.68 -0.15
C SER A 189 1.99 -10.04 0.02
N TYR A 190 2.73 -11.01 0.55
CA TYR A 190 2.13 -12.27 1.01
C TYR A 190 1.61 -12.16 2.45
N ASN A 191 2.14 -11.19 3.20
CA ASN A 191 1.82 -10.97 4.61
C ASN A 191 1.79 -9.46 4.92
N TRP A 192 0.62 -8.83 4.83
CA TRP A 192 0.46 -7.40 5.09
C TRP A 192 0.43 -7.12 6.59
N GLY A 193 1.32 -6.23 7.08
CA GLY A 193 1.29 -5.73 8.46
C GLY A 193 0.53 -4.42 8.56
N LEU A 194 -0.53 -4.38 9.38
CA LEU A 194 -1.42 -3.24 9.52
C LEU A 194 -1.77 -2.92 10.99
N ASN A 195 -2.21 -1.70 11.23
CA ASN A 195 -2.63 -1.25 12.55
C ASN A 195 -3.77 -0.22 12.46
N ALA A 196 -4.88 -0.50 13.14
CA ALA A 196 -6.07 0.34 13.24
C ALA A 196 -6.13 1.17 14.55
N GLY A 197 -5.10 1.10 15.39
CA GLY A 197 -4.84 1.99 16.52
C GLY A 197 -5.58 1.64 17.81
N SER A 198 -6.71 0.95 17.75
CA SER A 198 -7.56 0.60 18.90
C SER A 198 -8.48 -0.59 18.57
N PHE A 199 -8.93 -1.34 19.58
CA PHE A 199 -9.97 -2.39 19.45
C PHE A 199 -11.40 -1.85 19.25
N THR A 200 -11.56 -0.53 19.14
CA THR A 200 -12.84 0.13 18.84
C THR A 200 -12.91 0.68 17.42
N ASN A 201 -11.81 0.55 16.68
CA ASN A 201 -11.61 1.17 15.39
C ASN A 201 -11.84 0.15 14.28
N ASN A 202 -12.73 0.45 13.34
CA ASN A 202 -13.01 -0.44 12.22
C ASN A 202 -11.92 -0.32 11.15
N PHE A 203 -11.41 -1.45 10.68
CA PHE A 203 -10.66 -1.54 9.43
C PHE A 203 -11.62 -1.84 8.28
N ASN A 204 -11.70 -0.92 7.31
CA ASN A 204 -12.65 -0.94 6.20
C ASN A 204 -11.99 -1.21 4.84
N GLY A 205 -10.76 -1.73 4.84
CA GLY A 205 -10.01 -2.02 3.63
C GLY A 205 -10.49 -3.28 2.92
N SER A 206 -9.95 -3.51 1.72
CA SER A 206 -10.14 -4.74 0.96
C SER A 206 -8.81 -5.26 0.42
N PHE A 207 -8.74 -6.56 0.19
CA PHE A 207 -7.62 -7.20 -0.49
C PHE A 207 -8.11 -8.06 -1.64
N TYR A 208 -7.32 -8.10 -2.71
CA TYR A 208 -7.49 -9.02 -3.82
C TYR A 208 -6.47 -10.13 -3.67
N ILE A 209 -6.96 -11.33 -3.38
CA ILE A 209 -6.18 -12.54 -3.16
C ILE A 209 -5.98 -13.21 -4.51
N TYR A 210 -4.73 -13.32 -4.94
CA TYR A 210 -4.37 -14.02 -6.17
C TYR A 210 -3.80 -15.41 -5.84
N SER A 211 -4.62 -16.43 -6.06
CA SER A 211 -4.29 -17.82 -5.76
C SER A 211 -3.49 -18.49 -6.87
N ASP A 212 -2.85 -19.62 -6.56
CA ASP A 212 -1.96 -20.37 -7.48
C ASP A 212 -2.69 -20.87 -8.76
N ASP A 213 -4.01 -21.03 -8.70
CA ASP A 213 -4.88 -21.37 -9.83
C ASP A 213 -5.31 -20.15 -10.67
N ARG A 214 -4.73 -18.98 -10.38
CA ARG A 214 -4.94 -17.69 -11.05
C ARG A 214 -6.35 -17.12 -10.91
N ILE A 215 -7.04 -17.50 -9.84
CA ILE A 215 -8.32 -16.89 -9.48
C ILE A 215 -8.06 -15.68 -8.58
N VAL A 216 -8.76 -14.58 -8.85
CA VAL A 216 -8.74 -13.39 -7.99
C VAL A 216 -9.99 -13.42 -7.11
N THR A 217 -9.78 -13.45 -5.79
CA THR A 217 -10.86 -13.34 -4.80
C THR A 217 -10.73 -12.03 -4.04
N LYS A 218 -11.79 -11.21 -4.05
CA LYS A 218 -11.82 -10.00 -3.22
C LYS A 218 -12.36 -10.32 -1.83
N ALA A 219 -11.57 -10.02 -0.80
CA ALA A 219 -11.99 -10.04 0.60
C ALA A 219 -12.17 -8.61 1.11
N THR A 220 -13.40 -8.27 1.51
CA THR A 220 -13.74 -6.98 2.09
C THR A 220 -13.90 -7.12 3.60
N PHE A 221 -13.25 -6.24 4.35
CA PHE A 221 -13.39 -6.18 5.80
C PHE A 221 -14.50 -5.19 6.16
N ASN A 222 -15.49 -5.66 6.91
CA ASN A 222 -16.58 -4.85 7.40
C ASN A 222 -16.78 -5.17 8.89
N ASP A 223 -16.83 -4.13 9.73
CA ASP A 223 -16.90 -4.25 11.20
C ASP A 223 -15.76 -5.06 11.84
N PHE A 224 -14.62 -5.18 11.16
CA PHE A 224 -13.42 -5.79 11.72
C PHE A 224 -12.70 -4.76 12.58
N GLN A 225 -12.57 -5.00 13.89
CA GLN A 225 -11.98 -4.07 14.86
C GLN A 225 -10.63 -4.55 15.44
N PRO A 226 -9.59 -4.71 14.61
CA PRO A 226 -8.28 -5.13 15.09
C PRO A 226 -7.56 -3.97 15.79
N TRP A 227 -6.52 -4.28 16.58
CA TRP A 227 -5.53 -3.27 16.94
C TRP A 227 -4.32 -3.31 16.00
N ARG A 228 -3.45 -4.31 16.17
CA ARG A 228 -2.32 -4.62 15.28
C ARG A 228 -2.56 -6.00 14.72
N PHE A 229 -2.53 -6.13 13.41
CA PHE A 229 -2.95 -7.36 12.74
C PHE A 229 -2.16 -7.59 11.45
N TYR A 230 -2.20 -8.83 11.02
CA TYR A 230 -1.58 -9.27 9.78
C TYR A 230 -2.66 -9.90 8.89
N VAL A 231 -2.54 -9.68 7.59
CA VAL A 231 -3.41 -10.31 6.60
C VAL A 231 -2.54 -11.15 5.68
N TYR A 232 -2.78 -12.46 5.70
CA TYR A 232 -2.16 -13.43 4.82
C TYR A 232 -3.21 -14.47 4.41
N CYS A 233 -2.99 -15.16 3.29
CA CYS A 233 -3.87 -16.22 2.79
C CYS A 233 -3.06 -17.40 2.27
N ASN A 234 -3.60 -18.61 2.44
CA ASN A 234 -3.02 -19.86 1.98
C ASN A 234 -4.13 -20.89 1.70
N ARG A 235 -3.76 -22.10 1.25
CA ARG A 235 -4.71 -23.17 0.93
C ARG A 235 -5.14 -24.06 2.11
N TYR A 236 -4.43 -24.04 3.24
CA TYR A 236 -4.57 -25.04 4.30
C TYR A 236 -5.10 -24.49 5.63
N GLY A 237 -4.88 -23.23 5.95
CA GLY A 237 -5.31 -22.57 7.18
C GLY A 237 -4.13 -22.27 8.10
N VAL A 238 -4.23 -22.64 9.38
CA VAL A 238 -3.22 -22.36 10.41
C VAL A 238 -2.17 -23.46 10.54
N GLN A 239 -2.33 -24.59 9.85
CA GLN A 239 -1.36 -25.69 9.82
C GLN A 239 -1.63 -26.58 8.61
N ASN A 240 -0.72 -27.51 8.30
CA ASN A 240 -0.82 -28.41 7.14
C ASN A 240 -0.53 -29.85 7.57
N THR A 241 -1.42 -30.41 8.37
CA THR A 241 -1.34 -31.80 8.85
C THR A 241 -1.95 -32.81 7.89
N GLY A 242 -2.67 -32.33 6.86
CA GLY A 242 -3.45 -33.15 5.93
C GLY A 242 -4.88 -33.41 6.39
N LEU A 243 -5.25 -32.95 7.59
CA LEU A 243 -6.60 -33.02 8.13
C LEU A 243 -7.25 -31.65 8.06
N ILE A 244 -8.03 -31.42 7.00
CA ILE A 244 -8.66 -30.11 6.70
C ILE A 244 -9.41 -29.51 7.90
N ALA A 245 -10.09 -30.34 8.70
CA ALA A 245 -10.84 -29.88 9.87
C ALA A 245 -9.95 -29.29 10.96
N GLU A 246 -8.75 -29.84 11.15
CA GLU A 246 -7.76 -29.32 12.11
C GLU A 246 -6.95 -28.17 11.51
N ASP A 247 -6.66 -28.24 10.21
CA ASP A 247 -5.85 -27.25 9.50
C ASP A 247 -6.56 -25.89 9.40
N ARG A 248 -7.90 -25.86 9.31
CA ARG A 248 -8.71 -24.64 9.15
C ARG A 248 -9.32 -24.09 10.44
N LYS A 249 -8.98 -24.67 11.59
CA LYS A 249 -9.51 -24.26 12.88
C LYS A 249 -8.68 -23.13 13.47
N SER A 250 -9.31 -22.10 14.04
CA SER A 250 -8.60 -21.05 14.77
C SER A 250 -7.81 -21.62 15.96
N VAL A 251 -6.60 -21.10 16.17
CA VAL A 251 -5.71 -21.48 17.28
C VAL A 251 -5.49 -20.30 18.24
N ALA A 252 -5.08 -20.61 19.46
CA ALA A 252 -4.90 -19.62 20.54
C ALA A 252 -3.51 -18.94 20.54
N PHE A 253 -2.62 -19.33 19.62
CA PHE A 253 -1.29 -18.77 19.48
C PHE A 253 -1.09 -18.21 18.07
N GLU A 254 -0.04 -17.42 17.92
CA GLU A 254 0.29 -16.79 16.65
C GLU A 254 0.83 -17.83 15.66
N VAL A 255 0.23 -17.86 14.47
CA VAL A 255 0.73 -18.58 13.31
C VAL A 255 0.81 -17.62 12.14
N THR A 256 1.83 -17.77 11.30
CA THR A 256 2.04 -16.95 10.09
C THR A 256 2.52 -17.86 8.97
N GLU A 257 1.59 -18.27 8.11
CA GLU A 257 1.86 -19.19 6.98
C GLU A 257 1.37 -18.59 5.66
N PRO A 258 1.92 -17.44 5.22
CA PRO A 258 1.52 -16.76 3.99
C PRO A 258 1.88 -17.58 2.74
N GLN A 259 0.99 -17.63 1.73
CA GLN A 259 1.26 -18.31 0.46
C GLN A 259 0.82 -17.48 -0.76
N PHE A 260 -0.35 -16.84 -0.70
CA PHE A 260 -0.92 -16.14 -1.85
C PHE A 260 -0.53 -14.67 -1.87
N LYS A 261 -0.36 -14.11 -3.08
CA LYS A 261 -0.13 -12.68 -3.26
C LYS A 261 -1.42 -11.93 -2.89
N LEU A 262 -1.30 -10.87 -2.11
CA LEU A 262 -2.40 -10.00 -1.70
C LEU A 262 -2.14 -8.60 -2.24
N PHE A 263 -3.08 -8.10 -3.04
CA PHE A 263 -3.05 -6.78 -3.66
C PHE A 263 -4.10 -5.86 -3.04
N LEU A 264 -3.91 -4.55 -3.21
CA LEU A 264 -4.90 -3.54 -2.80
C LEU A 264 -5.93 -3.24 -3.89
N ASN A 265 -5.58 -3.52 -5.14
CA ASN A 265 -6.46 -3.48 -6.30
C ASN A 265 -6.50 -4.85 -7.00
N ASP A 266 -7.35 -4.99 -8.02
CA ASP A 266 -7.30 -6.15 -8.90
C ASP A 266 -5.88 -6.28 -9.48
N PRO A 267 -5.23 -7.46 -9.42
CA PRO A 267 -3.88 -7.62 -9.94
C PRO A 267 -3.80 -7.25 -11.41
N ASP A 268 -2.72 -6.57 -11.82
CA ASP A 268 -2.51 -6.32 -13.24
C ASP A 268 -2.29 -7.65 -13.98
N ILE A 269 -2.73 -7.70 -15.23
CA ILE A 269 -2.72 -8.93 -16.03
C ILE A 269 -1.31 -9.48 -16.30
N ASN A 270 -0.28 -8.64 -16.15
CA ASN A 270 1.11 -9.03 -16.38
C ASN A 270 1.84 -9.43 -15.07
N VAL A 271 1.13 -9.68 -13.95
CA VAL A 271 1.70 -10.02 -12.61
C VAL A 271 1.52 -11.48 -12.18
#